data_AF-A0A8M1KM19-F1
#
_entry.id   AF-A0A8M1KM19-F1
#
_cell.length_a   1.000
_cell.length_b   1.000
_cell.length_c   1.000
_cell.angle_alpha   90.00
_cell.angle_beta   90.00
_cell.angle_gamma   90.00
#
_symmetry.space_group_name_H-M   'P 1'
#
loop_
_entity.id
_entity.type
_entity.pdbx_description
1 polymer ?
#
loop_
_entity_poly.entity_id
_entity_poly.type
_entity_poly.pdbx_seq_one_letter_code
_entity_poly.pdbx_strand_id
1 'polypeptide(L)'
;MDEEVCYSSVSFIKSEESKTREKQDAEETVYSEVKRTEAHRGLSPSPAAADAKPLPGPHRYHSAVVALTDTAVPLPGPHRYRSVVVALGLLTALLLSLLVAMLVYYRIHVYESNALLERELHQLKGKHTSLLTEFTLVKTHNANLSSSNEMSQARYENASAANQHLLSAMARLQQVKTTLMMERDHLNQTLEVIFQFSDFAVGHFCPVTTQERKCSGYCKEGWEYYKSSCYHFIYIIDWYYWKSWEESKADCAKMGAHLVTIDSRGTGLHQ
;
A
#
# COMPACT_ATOMS: atom_id res chain seq x y z
N MET A 1 -8.38 8.61 36.27
CA MET A 1 -8.33 7.58 35.20
C MET A 1 -7.24 8.07 34.28
N ASP A 2 -6.02 7.65 34.59
CA ASP A 2 -4.80 8.13 33.97
C ASP A 2 -4.34 7.02 33.02
N GLU A 3 -4.45 7.28 31.71
CA GLU A 3 -4.03 6.35 30.68
C GLU A 3 -2.51 6.47 30.49
N GLU A 4 -1.79 5.47 30.98
CA GLU A 4 -0.34 5.36 30.85
C GLU A 4 0.00 4.88 29.43
N VAL A 5 0.52 5.79 28.61
CA VAL A 5 0.88 5.53 27.21
C VAL A 5 2.26 4.88 27.15
N CYS A 6 2.33 3.59 26.83
CA CYS A 6 3.59 2.87 26.62
C CYS A 6 4.16 3.15 25.22
N TYR A 7 5.29 3.85 25.16
CA TYR A 7 6.11 3.94 23.95
C TYR A 7 7.23 2.89 23.99
N SER A 8 7.40 2.12 22.92
CA SER A 8 8.61 1.33 22.68
C SER A 8 9.58 2.12 21.80
N SER A 9 10.83 2.19 22.21
CA SER A 9 11.90 2.84 21.44
C SER A 9 12.73 1.77 20.72
N VAL A 10 12.88 1.92 19.40
CA VAL A 10 13.76 1.08 18.59
C VAL A 10 15.02 1.87 18.31
N SER A 11 16.17 1.37 18.78
CA SER A 11 17.49 1.94 18.53
C SER A 11 18.11 1.22 17.33
N PHE A 12 18.46 1.97 16.29
CA PHE A 12 19.18 1.45 15.14
C PHE A 12 20.68 1.50 15.41
N ILE A 13 21.33 0.33 15.38
CA ILE A 13 22.79 0.24 15.38
C ILE A 13 23.26 0.64 13.98
N LYS A 14 23.97 1.76 13.89
CA LYS A 14 24.62 2.22 12.67
C LYS A 14 25.85 1.35 12.42
N SER A 15 25.78 0.44 11.46
CA SER A 15 26.96 -0.27 10.96
C SER A 15 27.66 0.61 9.94
N GLU A 16 28.71 1.31 10.39
CA GLU A 16 29.77 1.79 9.52
C GLU A 16 30.78 0.64 9.37
N GLU A 17 30.82 0.03 8.19
CA GLU A 17 31.98 0.09 7.31
C GLU A 17 31.78 -0.85 6.11
N SER A 18 31.60 -0.22 4.97
CA SER A 18 31.88 -0.79 3.67
C SER A 18 33.36 -1.19 3.57
N LYS A 19 33.63 -2.45 3.26
CA LYS A 19 34.84 -2.83 2.52
C LYS A 19 34.53 -3.90 1.48
N THR A 20 34.29 -3.38 0.28
CA THR A 20 34.52 -3.92 -1.07
C THR A 20 34.92 -5.39 -1.21
N ARG A 21 34.15 -6.14 -2.01
CA ARG A 21 34.71 -7.05 -3.02
C ARG A 21 33.82 -7.11 -4.26
N GLU A 22 34.46 -6.90 -5.41
CA GLU A 22 33.93 -6.88 -6.77
C GLU A 22 33.29 -8.21 -7.23
N LYS A 23 32.22 -8.05 -8.01
CA LYS A 23 31.89 -8.64 -9.32
C LYS A 23 31.93 -10.17 -9.49
N GLN A 24 30.75 -10.77 -9.70
CA GLN A 24 30.59 -11.80 -10.72
C GLN A 24 29.17 -11.83 -11.29
N ASP A 25 29.11 -11.86 -12.62
CA ASP A 25 27.93 -11.89 -13.48
C ASP A 25 27.06 -13.13 -13.32
N ALA A 26 25.80 -12.97 -13.77
CA ALA A 26 24.90 -13.97 -14.35
C ALA A 26 24.47 -15.17 -13.49
N GLU A 27 23.15 -15.31 -13.25
CA GLU A 27 22.33 -16.26 -14.01
C GLU A 27 20.84 -16.06 -13.66
N GLU A 28 20.07 -15.66 -14.66
CA GLU A 28 18.61 -15.62 -14.65
C GLU A 28 18.11 -17.05 -14.89
N THR A 29 17.82 -17.80 -13.82
CA THR A 29 17.27 -19.15 -13.98
C THR A 29 15.77 -19.09 -14.19
N VAL A 30 15.41 -19.11 -15.48
CA VAL A 30 14.09 -19.42 -16.03
C VAL A 30 13.64 -20.81 -15.55
N TYR A 31 12.50 -20.88 -14.86
CA TYR A 31 11.86 -22.17 -14.56
C TYR A 31 11.11 -22.67 -15.80
N SER A 32 11.47 -23.86 -16.29
CA SER A 32 10.77 -24.56 -17.37
C SER A 32 9.43 -25.12 -16.88
N GLU A 33 8.36 -24.76 -17.57
CA GLU A 33 7.01 -25.32 -17.43
C GLU A 33 6.98 -26.79 -17.88
N VAL A 34 6.61 -27.71 -16.99
CA VAL A 34 6.45 -29.14 -17.32
C VAL A 34 4.99 -29.45 -17.59
N LYS A 35 4.65 -29.58 -18.88
CA LYS A 35 3.36 -30.05 -19.38
C LYS A 35 3.29 -31.58 -19.23
N ARG A 36 2.42 -32.10 -18.36
CA ARG A 36 2.08 -33.54 -18.33
C ARG A 36 0.73 -33.77 -19.00
N THR A 37 0.77 -34.54 -20.07
CA THR A 37 -0.37 -35.09 -20.80
C THR A 37 -1.02 -36.24 -20.01
N GLU A 38 -2.35 -36.22 -19.99
CA GLU A 38 -3.24 -37.17 -19.33
C GLU A 38 -3.22 -38.54 -20.04
N ALA A 39 -3.25 -39.62 -19.25
CA ALA A 39 -3.54 -40.97 -19.75
C ALA A 39 -4.53 -41.68 -18.80
N HIS A 40 -5.77 -41.69 -19.27
CA HIS A 40 -6.92 -42.58 -19.06
C HIS A 40 -6.96 -43.58 -17.89
N ARG A 41 -8.02 -43.44 -17.11
CA ARG A 41 -8.61 -44.42 -16.20
C ARG A 41 -9.81 -45.10 -16.88
N GLY A 42 -9.74 -46.43 -17.00
CA GLY A 42 -10.82 -47.42 -16.85
C GLY A 42 -12.03 -47.43 -17.80
N LEU A 43 -12.43 -48.62 -18.27
CA LEU A 43 -13.59 -49.39 -17.79
C LEU A 43 -13.81 -50.67 -18.63
N SER A 44 -14.16 -51.76 -17.96
CA SER A 44 -14.82 -52.97 -18.52
C SER A 44 -16.35 -52.78 -18.37
N PRO A 45 -17.24 -53.33 -19.22
CA PRO A 45 -17.66 -54.74 -19.12
C PRO A 45 -18.05 -55.47 -20.45
N SER A 46 -18.15 -56.81 -20.35
CA SER A 46 -18.75 -57.85 -21.25
C SER A 46 -20.19 -57.51 -21.74
N PRO A 47 -20.88 -58.19 -22.72
CA PRO A 47 -20.75 -59.61 -23.17
C PRO A 47 -21.11 -60.02 -24.65
N ALA A 48 -20.92 -61.33 -24.93
CA ALA A 48 -21.71 -62.25 -25.80
C ALA A 48 -21.46 -62.43 -27.34
N ALA A 49 -21.22 -63.71 -27.68
CA ALA A 49 -21.78 -64.56 -28.75
C ALA A 49 -21.30 -64.55 -30.23
N ALA A 50 -21.01 -65.80 -30.72
CA ALA A 50 -21.15 -66.36 -32.09
C ALA A 50 -20.24 -65.76 -33.20
N ASP A 51 -19.75 -66.45 -34.25
CA ASP A 51 -19.95 -67.78 -34.84
C ASP A 51 -18.85 -68.04 -35.90
N ALA A 52 -18.79 -69.29 -36.39
CA ALA A 52 -18.27 -69.74 -37.70
C ALA A 52 -16.75 -69.99 -37.99
N LYS A 53 -16.49 -71.26 -38.35
CA LYS A 53 -15.35 -71.95 -39.03
C LYS A 53 -15.38 -71.61 -40.57
N PRO A 54 -14.37 -71.87 -41.48
CA PRO A 54 -13.55 -73.10 -41.58
C PRO A 54 -12.10 -73.06 -42.16
N LEU A 55 -11.51 -74.27 -42.07
CA LEU A 55 -10.21 -74.85 -42.49
C LEU A 55 -9.80 -74.60 -43.97
N PRO A 56 -8.51 -74.83 -44.38
CA PRO A 56 -7.98 -76.19 -44.66
C PRO A 56 -6.50 -76.39 -44.21
N GLY A 57 -6.04 -77.58 -43.82
CA GLY A 57 -5.52 -78.63 -44.72
C GLY A 57 -4.02 -78.90 -44.45
N PRO A 58 -3.46 -80.08 -44.77
CA PRO A 58 -2.73 -80.90 -43.80
C PRO A 58 -1.26 -81.23 -44.14
N HIS A 59 -0.46 -81.69 -43.15
CA HIS A 59 0.71 -82.53 -43.42
C HIS A 59 0.88 -83.66 -42.38
N ARG A 60 1.05 -84.87 -42.92
CA ARG A 60 1.35 -86.18 -42.30
C ARG A 60 2.69 -86.20 -41.56
N TYR A 61 2.79 -87.02 -40.50
CA TYR A 61 3.87 -88.01 -40.28
C TYR A 61 3.31 -89.07 -39.30
N HIS A 62 2.88 -90.22 -39.81
CA HIS A 62 3.58 -91.52 -39.95
C HIS A 62 3.50 -92.44 -38.72
N SER A 63 2.74 -93.50 -38.92
CA SER A 63 2.60 -94.70 -38.09
C SER A 63 3.88 -95.53 -38.13
N ALA A 64 4.28 -96.06 -36.97
CA ALA A 64 5.06 -97.28 -36.85
C ALA A 64 4.49 -98.11 -35.71
N VAL A 65 3.71 -99.12 -36.09
CA VAL A 65 3.39 -100.27 -35.25
C VAL A 65 4.68 -101.09 -35.12
N VAL A 66 5.20 -101.25 -33.90
CA VAL A 66 6.27 -102.20 -33.60
C VAL A 66 5.78 -103.15 -32.53
N ALA A 67 6.09 -104.42 -32.79
CA ALA A 67 5.49 -105.61 -32.25
C ALA A 67 5.63 -105.79 -30.74
N LEU A 68 4.64 -106.48 -30.17
CA LEU A 68 4.76 -107.16 -28.88
C LEU A 68 5.96 -108.12 -28.94
N THR A 69 7.08 -107.73 -28.33
CA THR A 69 8.04 -108.68 -27.80
C THR A 69 7.71 -108.89 -26.34
N ASP A 70 7.22 -110.09 -26.07
CA ASP A 70 6.98 -110.68 -24.77
C ASP A 70 8.33 -110.83 -24.04
N THR A 71 8.85 -109.72 -23.50
CA THR A 71 9.93 -109.77 -22.51
C THR A 71 9.28 -109.65 -21.16
N ALA A 72 9.03 -110.81 -20.56
CA ALA A 72 8.81 -110.98 -19.14
C ALA A 72 9.93 -110.26 -18.37
N VAL A 73 9.68 -109.00 -18.02
CA VAL A 73 10.43 -108.31 -16.97
C VAL A 73 10.04 -109.02 -15.69
N PRO A 74 10.99 -109.59 -14.92
CA PRO A 74 10.66 -110.15 -13.63
C PRO A 74 10.05 -109.02 -12.81
N LEU A 75 8.78 -109.21 -12.39
CA LEU A 75 8.18 -108.41 -11.33
C LEU A 75 9.23 -108.22 -10.24
N PRO A 76 9.68 -106.98 -9.94
CA PRO A 76 10.22 -106.74 -8.62
C PRO A 76 9.04 -107.04 -7.70
N GLY A 77 9.18 -108.06 -6.86
CA GLY A 77 8.14 -108.44 -5.93
C GLY A 77 7.56 -107.21 -5.22
N PRO A 78 6.27 -107.24 -4.83
CA PRO A 78 5.47 -106.07 -4.47
C PRO A 78 6.01 -105.16 -3.35
N HIS A 79 7.17 -105.43 -2.76
CA HIS A 79 7.78 -104.71 -1.64
C HIS A 79 8.84 -103.65 -1.99
N ARG A 80 9.64 -103.79 -3.06
CA ARG A 80 10.76 -102.84 -3.35
C ARG A 80 10.33 -101.58 -4.10
N TYR A 81 9.39 -101.70 -5.06
CA TYR A 81 8.78 -100.54 -5.73
C TYR A 81 7.93 -99.70 -4.75
N ARG A 82 7.25 -100.34 -3.79
CA ARG A 82 6.51 -99.65 -2.72
C ARG A 82 7.41 -98.74 -1.88
N SER A 83 8.63 -99.17 -1.54
CA SER A 83 9.55 -98.35 -0.73
C SER A 83 10.06 -97.10 -1.46
N VAL A 84 10.37 -97.20 -2.75
CA VAL A 84 10.85 -96.05 -3.56
C VAL A 84 9.74 -95.02 -3.79
N VAL A 85 8.52 -95.50 -4.07
CA VAL A 85 7.33 -94.64 -4.22
C VAL A 85 7.01 -93.92 -2.90
N VAL A 86 7.14 -94.61 -1.76
CA VAL A 86 6.96 -94.00 -0.42
C VAL A 86 8.03 -92.95 -0.14
N ALA A 87 9.31 -93.22 -0.46
CA ALA A 87 10.40 -92.26 -0.24
C ALA A 87 10.27 -91.00 -1.11
N LEU A 88 9.91 -91.14 -2.39
CA LEU A 88 9.60 -90.01 -3.27
C LEU A 88 8.36 -89.23 -2.80
N GLY A 89 7.32 -89.94 -2.35
CA GLY A 89 6.14 -89.31 -1.74
C GLY A 89 6.51 -88.46 -0.52
N LEU A 90 7.38 -88.95 0.36
CA LEU A 90 7.86 -88.20 1.53
C LEU A 90 8.71 -86.99 1.14
N LEU A 91 9.62 -87.14 0.18
CA LEU A 91 10.42 -86.02 -0.35
C LEU A 91 9.56 -84.93 -0.97
N THR A 92 8.56 -85.31 -1.78
CA THR A 92 7.63 -84.34 -2.39
C THR A 92 6.77 -83.65 -1.33
N ALA A 93 6.30 -84.37 -0.32
CA ALA A 93 5.54 -83.80 0.79
C ALA A 93 6.39 -82.79 1.60
N LEU A 94 7.68 -83.08 1.85
CA LEU A 94 8.60 -82.17 2.52
C LEU A 94 8.91 -80.92 1.69
N LEU A 95 9.09 -81.07 0.37
CA LEU A 95 9.30 -79.92 -0.53
C LEU A 95 8.05 -79.03 -0.59
N LEU A 96 6.86 -79.63 -0.66
CA LEU A 96 5.60 -78.89 -0.65
C LEU A 96 5.38 -78.15 0.66
N SER A 97 5.71 -78.75 1.81
CA SER A 97 5.57 -78.08 3.11
C SER A 97 6.51 -76.87 3.22
N LEU A 98 7.75 -77.00 2.75
CA LEU A 98 8.74 -75.92 2.74
C LEU A 98 8.34 -74.78 1.79
N LEU A 99 7.77 -75.12 0.65
CA LEU A 99 7.27 -74.15 -0.33
C LEU A 99 6.06 -73.39 0.21
N VAL A 100 5.12 -74.09 0.85
CA VAL A 100 3.98 -73.46 1.55
C VAL A 100 4.47 -72.55 2.68
N ALA A 101 5.43 -73.00 3.50
CA ALA A 101 6.00 -72.19 4.56
C ALA A 101 6.68 -70.92 4.02
N MET A 102 7.46 -71.01 2.94
CA MET A 102 8.07 -69.85 2.27
C MET A 102 7.03 -68.90 1.70
N LEU A 103 5.95 -69.41 1.08
CA LEU A 103 4.86 -68.57 0.58
C LEU A 103 4.18 -67.81 1.72
N VAL A 104 3.88 -68.48 2.84
CA VAL A 104 3.29 -67.83 4.01
C VAL A 104 4.24 -66.77 4.58
N TYR A 105 5.54 -67.08 4.69
CA TYR A 105 6.55 -66.14 5.14
C TYR A 105 6.61 -64.89 4.24
N TYR A 106 6.71 -65.08 2.91
CA TYR A 106 6.71 -63.97 1.96
C TYR A 106 5.42 -63.15 2.03
N ARG A 107 4.26 -63.79 2.19
CA ARG A 107 2.97 -63.09 2.30
C ARG A 107 2.93 -62.21 3.54
N ILE A 108 3.37 -62.71 4.69
CA ILE A 108 3.38 -61.95 5.95
C ILE A 108 4.37 -60.77 5.85
N HIS A 109 5.59 -61.01 5.37
CA HIS A 109 6.61 -59.97 5.25
C HIS A 109 6.23 -58.89 4.22
N VAL A 110 5.63 -59.27 3.10
CA VAL A 110 5.12 -58.31 2.10
C VAL A 110 3.94 -57.51 2.65
N TYR A 111 3.05 -58.14 3.41
CA TYR A 111 1.94 -57.44 4.06
C TYR A 111 2.44 -56.40 5.07
N GLU A 112 3.41 -56.77 5.92
CA GLU A 112 3.99 -55.87 6.92
C GLU A 112 4.76 -54.69 6.28
N SER A 113 5.58 -54.97 5.27
CA SER A 113 6.31 -53.93 4.54
C SER A 113 5.39 -52.98 3.76
N ASN A 114 4.33 -53.49 3.11
CA ASN A 114 3.33 -52.65 2.45
C ASN A 114 2.57 -51.77 3.46
N ALA A 115 2.17 -52.33 4.61
CA ALA A 115 1.49 -51.57 5.66
C ALA A 115 2.39 -50.47 6.25
N LEU A 116 3.70 -50.72 6.39
CA LEU A 116 4.66 -49.70 6.81
C LEU A 116 4.79 -48.58 5.76
N LEU A 117 4.92 -48.96 4.48
CA LEU A 117 5.04 -48.01 3.38
C LEU A 117 3.81 -47.10 3.24
N GLU A 118 2.61 -47.66 3.39
CA GLU A 118 1.37 -46.88 3.37
C GLU A 118 1.32 -45.85 4.51
N ARG A 119 1.76 -46.23 5.73
CA ARG A 119 1.83 -45.31 6.87
C ARG A 119 2.80 -44.15 6.61
N GLU A 120 4.01 -44.46 6.15
CA GLU A 120 5.01 -43.44 5.81
C GLU A 120 4.50 -42.49 4.72
N LEU A 121 3.85 -43.04 3.69
CA LEU A 121 3.26 -42.23 2.61
C LEU A 121 2.13 -41.33 3.12
N HIS A 122 1.26 -41.84 4.00
CA HIS A 122 0.24 -41.03 4.66
C HIS A 122 0.85 -39.94 5.54
N GLN A 123 1.92 -40.26 6.27
CA GLN A 123 2.61 -39.33 7.16
C GLN A 123 3.29 -38.21 6.37
N LEU A 124 3.98 -38.57 5.29
CA LEU A 124 4.63 -37.61 4.38
C LEU A 124 3.59 -36.74 3.67
N LYS A 125 2.46 -37.32 3.25
CA LYS A 125 1.35 -36.58 2.65
C LYS A 125 0.76 -35.56 3.62
N GLY A 126 0.55 -35.94 4.88
CA GLY A 126 0.09 -35.05 5.94
C GLY A 126 1.07 -33.91 6.22
N LYS A 127 2.36 -34.22 6.35
CA LYS A 127 3.44 -33.22 6.50
C LYS A 127 3.48 -32.26 5.30
N HIS A 128 3.38 -32.78 4.08
CA HIS A 128 3.36 -31.95 2.87
C HIS A 128 2.14 -31.01 2.84
N THR A 129 0.94 -31.50 3.19
CA THR A 129 -0.25 -30.64 3.25
C THR A 129 -0.13 -29.56 4.33
N SER A 130 0.42 -29.88 5.50
CA SER A 130 0.65 -28.91 6.58
C SER A 130 1.70 -27.86 6.18
N LEU A 131 2.79 -28.27 5.54
CA LEU A 131 3.79 -27.32 5.04
C LEU A 131 3.22 -26.42 3.94
N LEU A 132 2.37 -26.97 3.07
CA LEU A 132 1.70 -26.20 2.02
C LEU A 132 0.78 -25.12 2.61
N THR A 133 0.03 -25.43 3.67
CA THR A 133 -0.82 -24.43 4.35
C THR A 133 0.00 -23.31 4.98
N GLU A 134 1.08 -23.65 5.68
CA GLU A 134 2.01 -22.66 6.27
C GLU A 134 2.61 -21.76 5.18
N PHE A 135 3.07 -22.35 4.08
CA PHE A 135 3.60 -21.60 2.94
C PHE A 135 2.57 -20.62 2.36
N THR A 136 1.32 -21.05 2.17
CA THR A 136 0.26 -20.16 1.67
C THR A 136 -0.07 -19.03 2.64
N LEU A 137 -0.04 -19.30 3.94
CA LEU A 137 -0.28 -18.31 4.98
C LEU A 137 0.83 -17.25 5.00
N VAL A 138 2.09 -17.69 5.00
CA VAL A 138 3.25 -16.79 4.94
C VAL A 138 3.24 -15.97 3.64
N LYS A 139 2.92 -16.60 2.50
CA LYS A 139 2.81 -15.89 1.21
C LYS A 139 1.76 -14.79 1.26
N THR A 140 0.60 -15.07 1.86
CA THR A 140 -0.49 -14.09 2.01
C THR A 140 -0.09 -12.97 2.95
N HIS A 141 0.53 -13.29 4.09
CA HIS A 141 1.03 -12.31 5.04
C HIS A 141 2.08 -11.39 4.41
N ASN A 142 3.00 -11.95 3.61
CA ASN A 142 4.01 -11.18 2.89
C ASN A 142 3.39 -10.23 1.85
N ALA A 143 2.35 -10.68 1.13
CA ALA A 143 1.60 -9.82 0.21
C ALA A 143 0.89 -8.66 0.94
N ASN A 144 0.25 -8.95 2.08
CA ASN A 144 -0.40 -7.92 2.91
C ASN A 144 0.62 -6.90 3.45
N LEU A 145 1.77 -7.37 3.94
CA LEU A 145 2.88 -6.52 4.37
C LEU A 145 3.39 -5.63 3.23
N SER A 146 3.58 -6.21 2.03
CA SER A 146 4.01 -5.46 0.85
C SER A 146 3.04 -4.31 0.53
N SER A 147 1.74 -4.61 0.46
CA SER A 147 0.70 -3.60 0.22
C SER A 147 0.65 -2.55 1.33
N SER A 148 0.76 -2.95 2.59
CA SER A 148 0.82 -2.01 3.72
C SER A 148 2.06 -1.12 3.68
N ASN A 149 3.20 -1.66 3.23
CA ASN A 149 4.44 -0.91 3.08
C ASN A 149 4.34 0.13 1.95
N GLU A 150 3.77 -0.25 0.80
CA GLU A 150 3.49 0.67 -0.32
C GLU A 150 2.55 1.81 0.12
N MET A 151 1.49 1.48 0.86
CA MET A 151 0.57 2.48 1.38
C MET A 151 1.27 3.42 2.38
N SER A 152 2.13 2.89 3.24
CA SER A 152 2.92 3.68 4.18
C SER A 152 3.85 4.64 3.44
N GLN A 153 4.56 4.14 2.42
CA GLN A 153 5.46 4.94 1.60
C GLN A 153 4.72 6.08 0.88
N ALA A 154 3.57 5.81 0.27
CA ALA A 154 2.73 6.85 -0.35
C ALA A 154 2.27 7.93 0.66
N ARG A 155 1.95 7.53 1.90
CA ARG A 155 1.61 8.48 2.97
C ARG A 155 2.80 9.34 3.36
N TYR A 156 4.00 8.77 3.46
CA TYR A 156 5.22 9.52 3.73
C TYR A 156 5.53 10.53 2.62
N GLU A 157 5.42 10.13 1.36
CA GLU A 157 5.62 11.03 0.21
C GLU A 157 4.62 12.19 0.22
N ASN A 158 3.34 11.91 0.45
CA ASN A 158 2.32 12.96 0.57
C ASN A 158 2.58 13.91 1.75
N ALA A 159 2.92 13.37 2.93
CA ALA A 159 3.29 14.17 4.09
C ALA A 159 4.55 15.03 3.82
N SER A 160 5.51 14.49 3.08
CA SER A 160 6.72 15.22 2.69
C SER A 160 6.39 16.41 1.78
N ALA A 161 5.49 16.23 0.80
CA ALA A 161 5.04 17.29 -0.09
C ALA A 161 4.26 18.38 0.66
N ALA A 162 3.37 17.99 1.59
CA ALA A 162 2.64 18.92 2.45
C ALA A 162 3.60 19.76 3.33
N ASN A 163 4.63 19.13 3.90
CA ASN A 163 5.65 19.83 4.68
C ASN A 163 6.47 20.82 3.82
N GLN A 164 6.85 20.44 2.60
CA GLN A 164 7.53 21.36 1.68
C GLN A 164 6.65 22.56 1.32
N HIS A 165 5.36 22.33 1.07
CA HIS A 165 4.41 23.41 0.83
C HIS A 165 4.31 24.36 2.03
N LEU A 166 4.22 23.81 3.24
CA LEU A 166 4.21 24.61 4.48
C LEU A 166 5.47 25.47 4.64
N LEU A 167 6.66 24.91 4.36
CA LEU A 167 7.92 25.65 4.39
C LEU A 167 7.93 26.81 3.40
N SER A 168 7.41 26.59 2.18
CA SER A 168 7.30 27.65 1.17
C SER A 168 6.32 28.76 1.60
N ALA A 169 5.19 28.40 2.21
CA ALA A 169 4.23 29.36 2.73
C ALA A 169 4.82 30.18 3.89
N MET A 170 5.58 29.54 4.78
CA MET A 170 6.29 30.22 5.86
C MET A 170 7.32 31.22 5.33
N ALA A 171 8.10 30.85 4.30
CA ALA A 171 9.04 31.75 3.66
C ALA A 171 8.33 32.97 3.03
N ARG A 172 7.21 32.75 2.33
CA ARG A 172 6.39 33.84 1.76
C ARG A 172 5.85 34.77 2.83
N LEU A 173 5.34 34.23 3.94
CA LEU A 173 4.85 35.01 5.08
C LEU A 173 5.96 35.87 5.70
N GLN A 174 7.17 35.32 5.84
CA GLN A 174 8.32 36.08 6.31
C GLN A 174 8.67 37.22 5.35
N GLN A 175 8.66 36.96 4.04
CA GLN A 175 8.90 38.00 3.03
C GLN A 175 7.86 39.13 3.12
N VAL A 176 6.57 38.80 3.11
CA VAL A 176 5.49 39.79 3.24
C VAL A 176 5.63 40.59 4.53
N LYS A 177 5.95 39.93 5.65
CA LYS A 177 6.23 40.59 6.93
C LYS A 177 7.37 41.61 6.80
N THR A 178 8.49 41.24 6.19
CA THR A 178 9.62 42.16 6.02
C THR A 178 9.27 43.34 5.13
N THR A 179 8.52 43.12 4.04
CA THR A 179 8.06 44.18 3.15
C THR A 179 7.14 45.16 3.90
N LEU A 180 6.14 44.66 4.63
CA LEU A 180 5.25 45.51 5.42
C LEU A 180 6.00 46.27 6.53
N MET A 181 7.01 45.65 7.14
CA MET A 181 7.87 46.35 8.11
C MET A 181 8.64 47.50 7.47
N MET A 182 9.21 47.29 6.27
CA MET A 182 9.89 48.34 5.51
C MET A 182 8.93 49.45 5.09
N GLU A 183 7.73 49.12 4.61
CA GLU A 183 6.70 50.11 4.26
C GLU A 183 6.28 50.94 5.47
N ARG A 184 6.06 50.29 6.62
CA ARG A 184 5.77 50.97 7.88
C ARG A 184 6.92 51.92 8.26
N ASP A 185 8.16 51.45 8.21
CA ASP A 185 9.32 52.29 8.56
C ASP A 185 9.47 53.47 7.61
N HIS A 186 9.28 53.23 6.31
CA HIS A 186 9.31 54.26 5.30
C HIS A 186 8.20 55.31 5.52
N LEU A 187 6.98 54.87 5.82
CA LEU A 187 5.87 55.78 6.13
C LEU A 187 6.16 56.57 7.41
N ASN A 188 6.67 55.92 8.45
CA ASN A 188 7.00 56.56 9.71
C ASN A 188 8.11 57.62 9.53
N GLN A 189 9.14 57.31 8.75
CA GLN A 189 10.20 58.25 8.39
C GLN A 189 9.65 59.43 7.57
N THR A 190 8.77 59.17 6.60
CA THR A 190 8.12 60.22 5.80
C THR A 190 7.29 61.14 6.69
N LEU A 191 6.55 60.55 7.63
CA LEU A 191 5.72 61.28 8.57
C LEU A 191 6.56 62.16 9.50
N GLU A 192 7.69 61.64 10.00
CA GLU A 192 8.66 62.41 10.80
C GLU A 192 9.16 63.65 10.03
N VAL A 193 9.50 63.50 8.75
CA VAL A 193 9.93 64.61 7.88
C VAL A 193 8.80 65.62 7.66
N ILE A 194 7.58 65.17 7.35
CA ILE A 194 6.41 66.07 7.17
C ILE A 194 6.17 66.92 8.42
N PHE A 195 6.36 66.33 9.61
CA PHE A 195 6.17 67.04 10.88
C PHE A 195 7.23 68.12 11.17
N GLN A 196 8.34 68.16 10.45
CA GLN A 196 9.35 69.22 10.59
C GLN A 196 8.94 70.50 9.85
N PHE A 197 8.00 70.44 8.89
CA PHE A 197 7.54 71.60 8.15
C PHE A 197 6.44 72.35 8.92
N SER A 198 6.73 73.60 9.32
CA SER A 198 5.78 74.50 9.99
C SER A 198 4.66 75.02 9.09
N ASP A 199 4.84 74.93 7.77
CA ASP A 199 3.89 75.47 6.77
C ASP A 199 2.71 74.53 6.53
N PHE A 200 2.82 73.27 6.94
CA PHE A 200 1.71 72.35 6.92
C PHE A 200 0.90 72.53 8.20
N ALA A 201 -0.40 72.81 8.07
CA ALA A 201 -1.31 73.01 9.20
C ALA A 201 -1.52 71.74 10.07
N VAL A 202 -0.63 70.74 10.01
CA VAL A 202 -0.67 69.48 10.76
C VAL A 202 -0.91 69.76 12.23
N GLY A 203 -0.28 70.79 12.80
CA GLY A 203 -0.46 71.12 14.22
C GLY A 203 -1.91 71.34 14.63
N HIS A 204 -2.75 71.88 13.73
CA HIS A 204 -4.18 72.11 13.98
C HIS A 204 -5.04 70.86 13.80
N PHE A 205 -4.65 69.94 12.93
CA PHE A 205 -5.42 68.70 12.64
C PHE A 205 -4.93 67.50 13.47
N CYS A 206 -3.67 67.53 13.90
CA CYS A 206 -2.95 66.48 14.59
C CYS A 206 -2.09 67.05 15.73
N PRO A 207 -2.74 67.50 16.83
CA PRO A 207 -2.02 67.97 18.00
C PRO A 207 -1.18 66.84 18.62
N VAL A 208 0.00 67.20 19.12
CA VAL A 208 0.86 66.29 19.89
C VAL A 208 0.36 66.26 21.33
N THR A 209 -0.09 65.10 21.81
CA THR A 209 -0.40 64.88 23.23
C THR A 209 0.77 64.16 23.92
N THR A 210 0.73 64.01 25.24
CA THR A 210 1.86 63.56 26.08
C THR A 210 2.43 62.18 25.76
N GLN A 211 1.85 61.39 24.86
CA GLN A 211 2.45 60.13 24.40
C GLN A 211 2.14 59.73 22.93
N GLU A 212 1.15 60.33 22.27
CA GLU A 212 0.83 60.04 20.86
C GLU A 212 0.32 61.30 20.13
N ARG A 213 0.66 61.43 18.84
CA ARG A 213 0.05 62.44 17.97
C ARG A 213 -1.28 61.91 17.47
N LYS A 214 -2.37 62.46 18.00
CA LYS A 214 -3.73 62.06 17.63
C LYS A 214 -4.24 63.02 16.57
N CYS A 215 -4.34 62.55 15.33
CA CYS A 215 -5.06 63.26 14.29
C CYS A 215 -6.56 63.12 14.54
N SER A 216 -7.20 64.18 14.99
CA SER A 216 -8.61 64.19 15.36
C SER A 216 -9.35 65.21 14.53
N GLY A 217 -10.01 64.72 13.47
CA GLY A 217 -10.95 65.50 12.67
C GLY A 217 -10.49 65.71 11.24
N TYR A 218 -11.43 65.55 10.31
CA TYR A 218 -11.28 65.96 8.91
C TYR A 218 -11.26 67.50 8.78
N CYS A 219 -11.72 68.21 9.82
CA CYS A 219 -11.87 69.65 9.86
C CYS A 219 -11.19 70.25 11.09
N LYS A 220 -10.83 71.54 11.00
CA LYS A 220 -10.31 72.31 12.13
C LYS A 220 -11.37 72.37 13.24
N GLU A 221 -10.93 72.59 14.47
CA GLU A 221 -11.86 72.82 15.59
C GLU A 221 -12.84 73.96 15.26
N GLY A 222 -14.13 73.75 15.55
CA GLY A 222 -15.21 74.70 15.22
C GLY A 222 -15.71 74.66 13.77
N TRP A 223 -15.24 73.72 12.96
CA TRP A 223 -15.75 73.47 11.60
C TRP A 223 -16.53 72.16 11.55
N GLU A 224 -17.64 72.17 10.82
CA GLU A 224 -18.50 71.01 10.60
C GLU A 224 -18.08 70.23 9.37
N TYR A 225 -17.92 68.91 9.49
CA TYR A 225 -17.59 68.04 8.36
C TYR A 225 -18.86 67.55 7.67
N TYR A 226 -18.97 67.77 6.36
CA TYR A 226 -20.05 67.23 5.54
C TYR A 226 -19.58 66.90 4.12
N LYS A 227 -19.88 65.68 3.64
CA LYS A 227 -19.59 65.18 2.28
C LYS A 227 -18.21 65.62 1.73
N SER A 228 -17.15 65.38 2.50
CA SER A 228 -15.75 65.72 2.18
C SER A 228 -15.36 67.21 2.21
N SER A 229 -16.18 68.08 2.77
CA SER A 229 -15.89 69.50 2.97
C SER A 229 -16.07 69.92 4.42
N CYS A 230 -15.38 70.99 4.81
CA CYS A 230 -15.48 71.60 6.13
C CYS A 230 -16.22 72.93 6.02
N TYR A 231 -17.21 73.13 6.87
CA TYR A 231 -18.08 74.31 6.88
C TYR A 231 -17.90 75.06 8.20
N HIS A 232 -17.78 76.39 8.13
CA HIS A 232 -17.72 77.23 9.30
C HIS A 232 -18.84 78.26 9.25
N PHE A 233 -19.73 78.19 10.22
CA PHE A 233 -20.85 79.12 10.37
C PHE A 233 -20.43 80.26 11.28
N ILE A 234 -20.32 81.46 10.71
CA ILE A 234 -20.02 82.68 11.48
C ILE A 234 -21.35 83.22 12.01
N TYR A 235 -21.58 83.08 13.32
CA TYR A 235 -22.78 83.58 13.98
C TYR A 235 -22.56 85.03 14.43
N ILE A 236 -23.16 85.98 13.72
CA ILE A 236 -23.08 87.41 14.04
C ILE A 236 -24.42 87.87 14.61
N ILE A 237 -24.44 88.22 15.90
CA ILE A 237 -25.66 88.60 16.63
C ILE A 237 -26.05 90.06 16.35
N ASP A 238 -25.09 90.98 16.34
CA ASP A 238 -25.36 92.39 16.09
C ASP A 238 -25.18 92.76 14.62
N TRP A 239 -26.18 93.44 14.06
CA TRP A 239 -26.20 93.89 12.66
C TRP A 239 -25.01 94.78 12.28
N TYR A 240 -24.40 95.45 13.24
CA TYR A 240 -23.22 96.31 13.04
C TYR A 240 -21.98 95.52 12.57
N TYR A 241 -21.87 94.23 12.90
CA TYR A 241 -20.74 93.39 12.49
C TYR A 241 -21.01 92.62 11.19
N TRP A 242 -22.14 92.88 10.52
CA TRP A 242 -22.44 92.23 9.25
C TRP A 242 -21.45 92.70 8.20
N LYS A 243 -20.82 91.71 7.56
CA LYS A 243 -19.87 91.93 6.49
C LYS A 243 -20.61 91.99 5.17
N SER A 244 -20.17 92.87 4.28
CA SER A 244 -20.52 92.79 2.87
C SER A 244 -20.07 91.46 2.26
N TRP A 245 -20.59 91.13 1.08
CA TRP A 245 -20.20 89.90 0.38
C TRP A 245 -18.69 89.82 0.13
N GLU A 246 -18.08 90.91 -0.32
CA GLU A 246 -16.64 90.96 -0.60
C GLU A 246 -15.80 90.83 0.68
N GLU A 247 -16.23 91.48 1.77
CA GLU A 247 -15.57 91.35 3.07
C GLU A 247 -15.67 89.92 3.62
N SER A 248 -16.83 89.27 3.47
CA SER A 248 -17.03 87.88 3.89
C SER A 248 -16.15 86.93 3.05
N LYS A 249 -16.04 87.17 1.74
CA LYS A 249 -15.17 86.41 0.86
C LYS A 249 -13.69 86.56 1.24
N ALA A 250 -13.24 87.78 1.51
CA ALA A 250 -11.89 88.04 1.98
C ALA A 250 -11.63 87.40 3.35
N ASP A 251 -12.62 87.38 4.24
CA ASP A 251 -12.50 86.76 5.57
C ASP A 251 -12.39 85.22 5.49
N CYS A 252 -13.20 84.58 4.64
CA CYS A 252 -13.04 83.15 4.34
C CYS A 252 -11.64 82.84 3.79
N ALA A 253 -11.13 83.67 2.86
CA ALA A 253 -9.80 83.48 2.29
C ALA A 253 -8.70 83.55 3.36
N LYS A 254 -8.81 84.46 4.35
CA LYS A 254 -7.88 84.54 5.49
C LYS A 254 -7.87 83.27 6.34
N MET A 255 -9.02 82.58 6.46
CA MET A 255 -9.14 81.31 7.18
C MET A 255 -8.66 80.09 6.36
N GLY A 256 -8.26 80.31 5.10
CA GLY A 256 -7.89 79.26 4.14
C GLY A 256 -9.10 78.56 3.53
N ALA A 257 -10.23 79.25 3.41
CA ALA A 257 -11.50 78.72 2.90
C ALA A 257 -12.12 79.64 1.84
N HIS A 258 -13.27 79.24 1.31
CA HIS A 258 -14.08 80.03 0.39
C HIS A 258 -15.50 80.13 0.92
N LEU A 259 -16.25 81.15 0.47
CA LEU A 259 -17.69 81.21 0.75
C LEU A 259 -18.36 79.95 0.21
N VAL A 260 -19.31 79.41 0.98
CA VAL A 260 -20.03 78.19 0.62
C VAL A 260 -20.74 78.37 -0.71
N THR A 261 -20.48 77.46 -1.64
CA THR A 261 -21.20 77.36 -2.90
C THR A 261 -22.22 76.24 -2.80
N ILE A 262 -23.49 76.55 -3.01
CA ILE A 262 -24.57 75.57 -3.05
C ILE A 262 -24.81 75.21 -4.52
N ASP A 263 -24.28 74.07 -4.98
CA ASP A 263 -24.69 73.52 -6.29
C ASP A 263 -26.14 73.03 -6.17
N SER A 264 -27.01 73.45 -7.08
CA SER A 264 -28.46 73.22 -7.05
C SER A 264 -28.86 71.76 -7.31
N ARG A 265 -27.94 70.81 -7.20
CA ARG A 265 -28.17 69.38 -7.31
C ARG A 265 -28.09 68.71 -5.94
N GLY A 266 -29.15 68.90 -5.16
CA GLY A 266 -29.66 67.93 -4.19
C GLY A 266 -28.84 67.73 -2.92
N THR A 267 -29.12 68.56 -1.91
CA THR A 267 -29.65 68.16 -0.58
C THR A 267 -29.71 69.42 0.27
N GLY A 268 -30.91 69.82 0.71
CA GLY A 268 -31.08 70.91 1.65
C GLY A 268 -30.26 70.65 2.91
N LEU A 269 -29.51 71.67 3.35
CA LEU A 269 -29.10 71.78 4.73
C LEU A 269 -30.39 71.86 5.55
N HIS A 270 -30.78 70.74 6.17
CA HIS A 270 -31.89 70.73 7.10
C HIS A 270 -31.55 71.67 8.25
N GLN A 271 -32.46 72.61 8.47
CA GLN A 271 -32.52 73.53 9.59
C GLN A 271 -32.80 72.80 10.90
#